data_AF-A0A1F2RCI4-F1
#
_entry.id   AF-A0A1F2RCI4-F1
#
_cell.length_a   1.000
_cell.length_b   1.000
_cell.length_c   1.000
_cell.angle_alpha   90.00
_cell.angle_beta   90.00
_cell.angle_gamma   90.00
#
_symmetry.space_group_name_H-M   'P 1'
#
loop_
_entity.id
_entity.type
_entity.pdbx_description
1 polymer ?
#
loop_
_entity_poly.entity_id
_entity_poly.type
_entity_poly.pdbx_seq_one_letter_code
_entity_poly.pdbx_strand_id
1 'polypeptide(L)' 'MAHCPECEALLEIDELEDVEEGYIVSCPECGVDLEVVNMNPVELDLAEDDDLEDEEEDEEESDIEEIDRYDDEEEDYE' A
#
# COMPACT_ATOMS: atom_id res chain seq x y z
N MET A 1 -7.45 -19.30 20.80
CA MET A 1 -6.46 -20.07 20.00
C MET A 1 -6.79 -19.88 18.54
N ALA A 2 -5.83 -19.41 17.74
CA ALA A 2 -5.94 -19.23 16.30
C ALA A 2 -4.71 -19.84 15.61
N HIS A 3 -4.80 -20.10 14.31
CA HIS A 3 -3.68 -20.62 13.52
C HIS A 3 -3.18 -19.55 12.56
N CYS A 4 -1.86 -19.47 12.37
CA CYS A 4 -1.27 -18.61 11.35
C CYS A 4 -1.71 -19.11 9.96
N PRO A 5 -2.29 -18.27 9.10
CA PRO A 5 -2.68 -18.68 7.75
C PRO A 5 -1.48 -19.00 6.84
N GLU A 6 -0.26 -18.58 7.20
CA GLU A 6 0.93 -18.75 6.38
C GLU A 6 1.81 -19.95 6.79
N CYS A 7 2.02 -20.14 8.10
CA CYS A 7 2.90 -21.19 8.63
C CYS A 7 2.18 -22.23 9.50
N GLU A 8 0.86 -22.13 9.64
CA GLU A 8 0.00 -23.03 10.44
C GLU A 8 0.36 -23.09 11.94
N ALA A 9 1.21 -22.18 12.42
CA ALA A 9 1.60 -22.07 13.82
C ALA A 9 0.40 -21.78 14.73
N LEU A 10 0.41 -22.35 15.93
CA LEU A 10 -0.58 -22.09 16.97
C LEU A 10 -0.28 -20.77 17.67
N LEU A 11 -1.23 -19.83 17.62
CA LEU A 11 -1.17 -18.53 18.29
C LEU A 11 -2.25 -18.43 19.38
N GLU A 12 -1.87 -17.92 20.55
CA GLU A 12 -2.75 -17.73 21.71
C GLU A 12 -3.29 -16.29 21.78
N ILE A 13 -4.00 -15.88 20.72
CA ILE A 13 -4.51 -14.50 20.58
C ILE A 13 -5.55 -14.13 21.66
N ASP A 14 -6.33 -15.09 22.15
CA ASP A 14 -7.37 -14.90 23.18
C ASP A 14 -6.80 -14.55 24.57
N GLU A 15 -5.50 -14.80 24.80
CA GLU A 15 -4.83 -14.48 26.07
C GLU A 15 -4.20 -13.07 26.08
N LEU A 16 -4.13 -12.42 24.92
CA LEU A 16 -3.61 -11.07 24.80
C LEU A 16 -4.65 -10.09 25.35
N GLU A 17 -4.26 -9.32 26.36
CA GLU A 17 -5.08 -8.24 26.89
C GLU A 17 -5.24 -7.16 25.80
N ASP A 18 -6.48 -6.73 25.55
CA ASP A 18 -6.83 -5.65 24.60
C ASP A 18 -6.66 -5.98 23.10
N VAL A 19 -6.67 -7.25 22.69
CA VAL A 19 -6.84 -7.58 21.26
C VAL A 19 -8.31 -7.39 20.86
N GLU A 20 -8.53 -6.75 19.73
CA GLU A 20 -9.84 -6.48 19.13
C GLU A 20 -9.81 -6.68 17.61
N GLU A 21 -10.98 -6.70 16.98
CA GLU A 21 -11.08 -6.77 15.52
C GLU A 21 -10.39 -5.54 14.88
N GLY A 22 -9.50 -5.77 13.90
CA GLY A 22 -8.63 -4.77 13.28
C GLY A 22 -7.26 -4.62 13.94
N TYR A 23 -6.95 -5.39 14.99
CA TYR A 23 -5.65 -5.36 15.64
C TYR A 23 -4.60 -6.16 14.86
N ILE A 24 -3.39 -5.61 14.73
CA ILE A 24 -2.26 -6.25 14.04
C ILE A 24 -1.38 -7.01 15.04
N VAL A 25 -1.15 -8.30 14.79
CA VAL A 25 -0.30 -9.20 15.57
C VAL A 25 0.78 -9.81 14.70
N SER A 26 2.04 -9.75 15.13
CA SER A 26 3.14 -10.40 14.40
C SER A 26 3.28 -11.86 14.84
N CYS A 27 3.38 -12.79 13.88
CA CYS A 27 3.59 -14.20 14.16
C CYS A 27 5.02 -14.45 14.69
N PRO A 28 5.23 -15.07 15.86
CA PRO A 28 6.57 -15.30 16.40
C PRO A 28 7.36 -16.40 15.65
N GLU A 29 6.68 -17.23 14.85
CA GLU A 29 7.29 -18.36 14.13
C GLU A 29 7.77 -17.97 12.73
N CYS A 30 6.93 -17.30 11.93
CA CYS A 30 7.30 -16.86 10.58
C CYS A 30 7.62 -15.37 10.46
N GLY A 31 7.21 -14.54 11.43
CA GLY A 31 7.48 -13.11 11.44
C GLY A 31 6.54 -12.26 10.59
N VAL A 32 5.46 -12.81 10.04
CA VAL A 32 4.48 -12.02 9.27
C VAL A 32 3.49 -11.32 10.19
N ASP A 33 3.01 -10.17 9.72
CA ASP A 33 1.97 -9.41 10.37
C ASP A 33 0.59 -9.94 9.96
N LEU A 34 -0.26 -10.17 10.96
CA LEU A 34 -1.58 -10.74 10.82
C LEU A 34 -2.60 -9.78 11.43
N GLU A 35 -3.72 -9.57 10.77
CA GLU A 35 -4.84 -8.77 11.28
C GLU A 35 -5.90 -9.68 11.90
N VAL A 36 -6.46 -9.27 13.04
CA VAL A 36 -7.61 -9.95 13.66
C VAL A 36 -8.89 -9.52 12.95
N VAL A 37 -9.42 -10.37 12.08
CA VAL A 37 -10.64 -10.08 11.29
C VAL A 37 -11.93 -10.57 11.99
N ASN A 38 -11.80 -11.47 12.98
CA ASN A 38 -12.93 -11.90 13.81
C ASN A 38 -12.46 -12.31 15.21
N MET A 39 -13.32 -12.13 16.21
CA MET A 39 -13.05 -12.50 17.61
C MET A 39 -13.91 -13.65 18.15
N ASN A 40 -14.92 -14.12 17.41
CA ASN A 40 -15.83 -15.18 17.86
C ASN A 40 -16.38 -16.04 16.69
N PRO A 41 -15.61 -17.05 16.21
CA PRO A 41 -14.29 -17.50 16.65
C PRO A 41 -13.15 -16.58 16.19
N VAL A 42 -11.97 -16.68 16.83
CA VAL A 42 -10.82 -15.88 16.43
C VAL A 42 -10.35 -16.29 15.03
N GLU A 43 -10.37 -15.35 14.09
CA GLU A 43 -9.86 -15.52 12.72
C GLU A 43 -8.79 -14.46 12.45
N LEU A 44 -7.73 -14.88 11.76
CA LEU A 44 -6.57 -14.06 11.40
C LEU A 44 -6.45 -14.04 9.89
N ASP A 45 -6.17 -12.87 9.33
CA ASP A 45 -5.81 -12.69 7.92
C ASP A 45 -4.41 -12.07 7.81
N LEU A 46 -3.79 -12.14 6.62
CA LEU A 46 -2.55 -11.42 6.38
C LEU A 46 -2.85 -9.92 6.48
N ALA A 47 -2.11 -9.20 7.32
CA ALA A 47 -2.25 -7.76 7.39
C ALA A 47 -1.87 -7.17 6.03
N GLU A 48 -2.77 -6.38 5.43
CA GLU A 48 -2.42 -5.55 4.30
C GLU A 48 -1.48 -4.46 4.82
N ASP A 49 -0.23 -4.48 4.37
CA ASP A 49 0.75 -3.41 4.58
C ASP A 49 0.17 -2.18 3.85
N ASP A 50 -0.51 -1.29 4.58
CA ASP A 50 -1.00 0.00 4.06
C ASP A 50 0.20 0.95 3.83
N ASP A 51 1.26 0.45 3.19
CA ASP A 51 2.32 1.24 2.57
C ASP A 51 1.79 1.77 1.23
N LEU A 52 0.67 2.51 1.27
CA LEU A 52 0.29 3.46 0.22
C LEU A 52 1.10 4.77 0.38
N GLU A 53 2.42 4.64 0.52
CA GLU A 53 3.38 5.73 0.27
C GLU A 53 3.99 5.60 -1.14
N ASP A 54 3.21 5.23 -2.15
CA ASP A 54 3.68 5.15 -3.54
C ASP A 54 2.64 5.71 -4.52
N GLU A 55 2.27 6.99 -4.34
CA GLU A 55 1.54 7.78 -5.35
C GLU A 55 2.22 9.16 -5.56
N GLU A 56 3.16 9.15 -6.51
CA GLU A 56 3.34 10.14 -7.60
C GLU A 56 4.46 11.21 -7.43
N GLU A 57 5.69 10.76 -7.72
CA GLU A 57 6.75 11.59 -8.31
C GLU A 57 6.31 12.02 -9.73
N ASP A 58 5.41 13.00 -9.81
CA ASP A 58 4.85 13.51 -11.07
C ASP A 58 5.85 14.45 -11.76
N GLU A 59 6.78 13.85 -12.52
CA GLU A 59 7.64 14.50 -13.51
C GLU A 59 6.82 14.94 -14.74
N GLU A 60 5.96 15.96 -14.63
CA GLU A 60 5.27 16.53 -15.81
C GLU A 60 6.25 17.36 -16.67
N GLU A 61 6.91 16.64 -17.57
CA GLU A 61 7.12 16.95 -18.98
C GLU A 61 7.04 18.44 -19.42
N SER A 62 8.24 19.02 -19.59
CA SER A 62 8.63 19.73 -20.83
C SER A 62 7.59 20.63 -21.54
N ASP A 63 7.39 21.86 -21.03
CA ASP A 63 6.95 23.04 -21.79
C ASP A 63 8.02 23.49 -22.83
N ILE A 64 8.43 22.61 -23.76
CA ILE A 64 9.42 22.92 -24.82
C ILE A 64 8.78 22.92 -26.21
N GLU A 65 7.46 23.08 -26.30
CA GLU A 65 6.75 23.26 -27.57
C GLU A 65 6.24 24.70 -27.73
N GLU A 66 6.99 25.70 -27.23
CA GLU A 66 6.88 27.07 -27.79
C GLU A 66 7.42 27.02 -29.22
N ILE A 67 6.48 26.67 -30.09
CA ILE A 67 6.51 26.63 -31.54
C ILE A 67 7.06 27.97 -32.09
N ASP A 68 8.38 28.09 -32.14
CA ASP A 68 9.14 29.02 -32.99
C ASP A 68 9.00 28.61 -34.48
N ARG A 69 7.79 28.63 -35.04
CA ARG A 69 7.61 28.32 -36.48
C ARG A 69 6.56 29.12 -37.25
N TYR A 70 5.70 29.92 -36.62
CA TYR A 70 4.69 30.67 -37.39
C TYR A 70 4.50 32.10 -36.88
N ASP A 71 5.41 33.00 -37.29
CA ASP A 71 5.11 34.41 -37.59
C ASP A 71 6.32 34.92 -38.42
N ASP A 72 6.19 34.96 -39.76
CA ASP A 72 5.87 36.21 -40.50
C ASP A 72 7.07 37.16 -40.42
N GLU A 73 8.00 37.19 -41.40
CA GLU A 73 8.28 38.43 -42.18
C GLU A 73 9.37 38.21 -43.27
N GLU A 74 9.25 37.22 -44.18
CA GLU A 74 10.00 37.25 -45.45
C GLU A 74 9.07 37.06 -46.67
N GLU A 75 8.21 38.05 -46.90
CA GLU A 75 7.60 38.30 -48.21
C GLU A 75 8.03 39.69 -48.72
N ASP A 76 9.33 39.83 -49.01
CA ASP A 76 9.90 40.89 -49.86
C ASP A 76 9.67 40.53 -51.32
N TYR A 77 8.63 41.06 -51.98
CA TYR A 77 8.57 41.28 -53.44
C TYR A 77 7.42 42.26 -53.80
N GLU A 78 7.74 43.55 -53.97
CA GLU A 78 7.35 44.42 -55.12
C GLU A 78 8.02 45.81 -55.07
#